data_AF-A0A7X6Z8R1-F1
#
_entry.id   AF-A0A7X6Z8R1-F1
#
_cell.length_a   1.000
_cell.length_b   1.000
_cell.length_c   1.000
_cell.angle_alpha   90.00
_cell.angle_beta   90.00
_cell.angle_gamma   90.00
#
_symmetry.space_group_name_H-M   'P 1'
#
loop_
_entity.id
_entity.type
_entity.pdbx_description
1 polymer ?
#
loop_
_entity_poly.entity_id
_entity_poly.type
_entity_poly.pdbx_seq_one_letter_code
_entity_poly.pdbx_strand_id
1 'polypeptide(L)'
;MPTDLSFHECLDLHARRYPLMEIQDLVKLAYQASQGSGHLVASEADALAFLHAESEQAMADPYEADAIVCEPAGPNFCRVHLRALPAAGLSLGTVARVFFLTAAEPPAGQTALDDLLGQVRSALGQ
;
A
#
# COMPACT_ATOMS: atom_id res chain seq x y z
N MET A 1 14.59 -13.96 -1.34
CA MET A 1 13.37 -14.76 -1.57
C MET A 1 12.23 -13.91 -1.07
N PRO A 2 11.37 -13.31 -1.91
CA PRO A 2 10.08 -12.87 -1.38
C PRO A 2 9.32 -14.16 -1.07
N THR A 3 9.04 -14.39 0.20
CA THR A 3 7.97 -15.30 0.62
C THR A 3 6.69 -14.77 -0.01
N ASP A 4 6.06 -15.56 -0.89
CA ASP A 4 4.76 -15.23 -1.49
C ASP A 4 3.72 -15.12 -0.37
N LEU A 5 3.57 -13.92 0.18
CA LEU A 5 2.64 -13.65 1.26
C LEU A 5 1.23 -13.59 0.66
N SER A 6 0.36 -14.49 1.11
CA SER A 6 -1.01 -14.53 0.64
C SER A 6 -1.78 -13.28 1.04
N PHE A 7 -2.86 -12.98 0.34
CA PHE A 7 -3.70 -11.84 0.71
C PHE A 7 -4.36 -12.04 2.08
N HIS A 8 -4.70 -13.28 2.46
CA HIS A 8 -5.18 -13.58 3.81
C HIS A 8 -4.15 -13.20 4.89
N GLU A 9 -2.88 -13.56 4.70
CA GLU A 9 -1.81 -13.17 5.63
C GLU A 9 -1.64 -11.63 5.68
N CYS A 10 -1.87 -10.93 4.56
CA CYS A 10 -1.90 -9.46 4.57
C CYS A 10 -3.03 -8.94 5.47
N LEU A 11 -4.25 -9.50 5.37
CA LEU A 11 -5.38 -9.09 6.22
C LEU A 11 -5.06 -9.30 7.70
N ASP A 12 -4.47 -10.46 8.05
CA ASP A 12 -4.09 -10.77 9.43
C ASP A 12 -3.04 -9.80 9.99
N LEU A 13 -2.03 -9.46 9.18
CA LEU A 13 -0.99 -8.49 9.57
C LEU A 13 -1.59 -7.09 9.79
N HIS A 14 -2.48 -6.66 8.88
CA HIS A 14 -3.15 -5.36 8.98
C HIS A 14 -4.09 -5.30 10.19
N ALA A 15 -4.89 -6.33 10.44
CA ALA A 15 -5.79 -6.38 11.60
C ALA A 15 -5.04 -6.32 12.94
N ARG A 16 -3.85 -6.95 13.04
CA ARG A 16 -3.01 -6.87 14.24
C ARG A 16 -2.40 -5.49 14.44
N ARG A 17 -2.00 -4.82 13.35
CA ARG A 17 -1.36 -3.50 13.38
C ARG A 17 -2.34 -2.35 13.58
N TYR A 18 -3.53 -2.47 13.00
CA TYR A 18 -4.60 -1.48 13.04
C TYR A 18 -5.85 -2.09 13.71
N PRO A 19 -5.90 -2.17 15.06
CA PRO A 19 -7.04 -2.78 15.77
C PRO A 19 -8.38 -2.05 15.57
N LEU A 20 -8.33 -0.79 15.10
CA LEU A 20 -9.51 0.04 14.81
C LEU A 20 -9.90 0.02 13.33
N MET A 21 -9.27 -0.83 12.51
CA MET A 21 -9.53 -0.94 11.09
C MET A 21 -11.00 -1.30 10.82
N GLU A 22 -11.63 -0.58 9.90
CA GLU A 22 -13.01 -0.82 9.52
C GLU A 22 -13.09 -1.68 8.25
N ILE A 23 -14.29 -2.21 7.95
CA ILE A 23 -14.53 -3.00 6.73
C ILE A 23 -14.08 -2.26 5.46
N GLN A 24 -14.28 -0.94 5.43
CA GLN A 24 -13.84 -0.09 4.31
C GLN A 24 -12.33 -0.13 4.08
N ASP A 25 -11.53 -0.30 5.13
CA ASP A 25 -10.07 -0.34 5.00
C ASP A 25 -9.59 -1.69 4.47
N LEU A 26 -10.30 -2.77 4.80
CA LEU A 26 -10.11 -4.08 4.17
C LEU A 26 -10.44 -4.02 2.66
N VAL A 27 -11.54 -3.34 2.30
CA VAL A 27 -11.93 -3.12 0.90
C VAL A 27 -10.88 -2.27 0.17
N LYS A 28 -10.34 -1.23 0.81
CA LYS A 28 -9.23 -0.44 0.24
C LYS A 28 -7.99 -1.29 0.03
N LEU A 29 -7.66 -2.21 0.95
CA LEU A 29 -6.52 -3.11 0.80
C LEU A 29 -6.71 -4.05 -0.40
N ALA A 30 -7.89 -4.62 -0.58
CA ALA A 30 -8.23 -5.43 -1.76
C ALA A 30 -8.12 -4.62 -3.05
N TYR A 31 -8.64 -3.40 -3.06
CA TYR A 31 -8.56 -2.48 -4.19
C TYR A 31 -7.11 -2.15 -4.58
N GLN A 32 -6.27 -1.81 -3.60
CA GLN A 32 -4.86 -1.50 -3.85
C GLN A 32 -4.09 -2.73 -4.34
N ALA A 33 -4.39 -3.91 -3.82
CA ALA A 33 -3.77 -5.17 -4.24
C ALA A 33 -4.14 -5.57 -5.69
N SER A 34 -5.34 -5.24 -6.17
CA SER A 34 -5.78 -5.56 -7.55
C SER A 34 -5.49 -4.46 -8.57
N GLN A 35 -5.61 -3.20 -8.16
CA GLN A 35 -5.48 -2.04 -9.05
C GLN A 35 -4.09 -1.40 -9.04
N GLY A 36 -3.25 -1.76 -8.05
CA GLY A 36 -1.95 -1.14 -7.84
C GLY A 36 -2.05 0.37 -7.58
N SER A 37 -0.96 1.07 -7.84
CA SER A 37 -0.87 2.55 -7.80
C SER A 37 -1.28 3.22 -9.12
N GLY A 38 -1.60 2.41 -10.14
CA GLY A 38 -1.63 2.80 -11.54
C GLY A 38 -2.86 3.58 -11.97
N HIS A 39 -3.01 4.81 -11.50
CA HIS A 39 -3.74 5.93 -12.13
C HIS A 39 -3.24 7.31 -11.66
N LEU A 40 -2.32 7.37 -10.70
CA LEU A 40 -2.03 8.59 -9.95
C LEU A 40 -1.01 9.53 -10.62
N VAL A 41 -0.16 9.03 -11.53
CA VAL A 41 1.04 9.76 -11.97
C VAL A 41 1.31 9.60 -13.47
N ALA A 42 1.43 10.71 -14.21
CA ALA A 42 1.68 10.72 -15.65
C ALA A 42 3.19 10.73 -16.00
N SER A 43 4.03 11.11 -15.04
CA SER A 43 5.49 11.15 -15.16
C SER A 43 6.16 10.89 -13.82
N GLU A 44 7.46 10.59 -13.84
CA GLU A 44 8.27 10.47 -12.63
C GLU A 44 8.30 11.79 -11.82
N ALA A 45 8.26 12.94 -12.51
CA ALA A 45 8.18 14.24 -11.85
C ALA A 45 6.84 14.42 -11.11
N ASP A 46 5.73 13.97 -11.72
CA ASP A 46 4.42 14.00 -11.07
C ASP A 46 4.39 13.06 -9.86
N ALA A 47 5.05 11.89 -9.96
CA ALA A 47 5.18 10.97 -8.83
C ALA A 47 5.97 11.57 -7.67
N LEU A 48 7.07 12.25 -7.96
CA LEU A 48 7.85 12.91 -6.93
C LEU A 48 7.06 14.05 -6.28
N ALA A 49 6.37 14.88 -7.07
CA ALA A 49 5.54 15.97 -6.56
C ALA A 49 4.38 15.45 -5.68
N PHE A 50 3.72 14.37 -6.12
CA PHE A 50 2.67 13.70 -5.37
C PHE A 50 3.19 13.19 -4.02
N LEU A 51 4.31 12.46 -4.01
CA LEU A 51 4.88 11.92 -2.78
C LEU A 51 5.43 13.01 -1.86
N HIS A 52 5.86 14.17 -2.38
CA HIS A 52 6.22 15.31 -1.54
C HIS A 52 5.01 15.84 -0.77
N ALA A 53 3.89 16.06 -1.47
CA ALA A 53 2.65 16.53 -0.83
C ALA A 53 2.12 15.53 0.19
N GLU A 54 2.16 14.24 -0.13
CA GLU A 54 1.75 13.18 0.79
C GLU A 54 2.71 13.05 1.99
N SER A 55 4.01 13.21 1.78
CA SER A 55 4.99 13.22 2.86
C SER A 55 4.77 14.39 3.82
N GLU A 56 4.40 15.58 3.33
CA GLU A 56 4.09 16.73 4.19
C GLU A 56 2.85 16.47 5.05
N GLN A 57 1.81 15.85 4.48
CA GLN A 57 0.61 15.47 5.20
C GLN A 57 0.89 14.39 6.25
N ALA A 58 1.65 13.37 5.88
CA ALA A 58 2.09 12.30 6.77
C ALA A 58 2.85 12.87 7.98
N MET A 59 3.78 13.80 7.75
CA MET A 59 4.53 14.46 8.83
C MET A 59 3.64 15.26 9.81
N ALA A 60 2.49 15.75 9.35
CA ALA A 60 1.53 16.49 10.16
C ALA A 60 0.59 15.57 10.98
N ASP A 61 0.48 14.27 10.65
CA ASP A 61 -0.34 13.32 11.39
C ASP A 61 0.37 12.85 12.68
N PRO A 62 -0.16 13.14 13.88
CA PRO A 62 0.45 12.72 15.14
C PRO A 62 0.26 11.24 15.47
N TYR A 63 -0.59 10.52 14.73
CA TYR A 63 -0.90 9.10 14.97
C TYR A 63 -0.13 8.14 14.07
N GLU A 64 0.57 8.65 13.05
CA GLU A 64 1.36 7.81 12.16
C GLU A 64 2.70 7.44 12.82
N ALA A 65 2.86 6.14 13.12
CA ALA A 65 4.03 5.63 13.84
C ALA A 65 5.18 5.26 12.88
N ASP A 66 6.39 5.76 13.17
CA ASP A 66 7.61 5.59 12.36
C ASP A 66 8.22 4.17 12.39
N ALA A 67 7.47 3.17 12.85
CA ALA A 67 8.05 1.88 13.26
C ALA A 67 8.47 0.97 12.08
N ILE A 68 7.90 1.14 10.89
CA ILE A 68 8.23 0.33 9.71
C ILE A 68 8.27 1.20 8.46
N VAL A 69 9.13 0.81 7.51
CA VAL A 69 9.27 1.49 6.21
C VAL A 69 8.19 1.03 5.23
N CYS A 70 7.95 -0.28 5.19
CA CYS A 70 6.97 -0.88 4.32
C CYS A 70 6.14 -1.93 5.06
N GLU A 71 4.88 -2.06 4.68
CA GLU A 71 4.01 -3.19 5.05
C GLU A 71 3.42 -3.86 3.79
N PRO A 72 3.18 -5.18 3.81
CA PRO A 72 2.52 -5.86 2.69
C PRO A 72 1.15 -5.25 2.39
N ALA A 73 0.81 -5.13 1.11
CA ALA A 73 -0.47 -4.60 0.64
C ALA A 73 -1.08 -5.50 -0.44
N GLY A 74 -0.86 -6.81 -0.30
CA GLY A 74 -1.14 -7.84 -1.29
C GLY A 74 0.14 -8.59 -1.69
N PRO A 75 0.01 -9.63 -2.54
CA PRO A 75 1.13 -10.50 -2.90
C PRO A 75 2.28 -9.77 -3.61
N ASN A 76 1.94 -8.76 -4.43
CA ASN A 76 2.89 -8.06 -5.30
C ASN A 76 3.11 -6.60 -4.90
N PHE A 77 2.43 -6.10 -3.88
CA PHE A 77 2.44 -4.70 -3.50
C PHE A 77 2.77 -4.52 -2.02
N CYS A 78 3.36 -3.38 -1.70
CA CYS A 78 3.53 -2.93 -0.33
C CYS A 78 3.10 -1.46 -0.21
N ARG A 79 2.64 -1.08 0.99
CA ARG A 79 2.48 0.33 1.37
C ARG A 79 3.79 0.83 1.94
N VAL A 80 4.18 2.04 1.58
CA VAL A 80 5.40 2.69 2.08
C VAL A 80 4.99 3.80 3.04
N HIS A 81 5.54 3.78 4.25
CA HIS A 81 5.34 4.85 5.24
C HIS A 81 6.36 5.95 4.99
N LEU A 82 5.90 7.08 4.43
CA LEU A 82 6.78 8.17 4.00
C LEU A 82 7.56 8.79 5.17
N ARG A 83 6.96 8.79 6.38
CA ARG A 83 7.62 9.27 7.60
C ARG A 83 8.85 8.47 8.02
N ALA A 84 8.85 7.18 7.74
CA ALA A 84 9.93 6.27 8.12
C ALA A 84 11.11 6.32 7.14
N LEU A 85 10.97 6.93 5.96
CA LEU A 85 12.00 6.96 4.92
C LEU A 85 13.33 7.59 5.37
N PRO A 86 13.35 8.76 6.05
CA PRO A 86 14.60 9.37 6.47
C PRO A 86 15.38 8.49 7.45
N ALA A 87 14.68 7.84 8.39
CA ALA A 87 15.29 6.92 9.36
C ALA A 87 15.87 5.67 8.69
N ALA A 88 15.29 5.24 7.57
CA ALA A 88 15.76 4.12 6.75
C ALA A 88 16.87 4.51 5.76
N GLY A 89 17.26 5.80 5.68
CA GLY A 89 18.24 6.29 4.71
C GLY A 89 17.74 6.25 3.26
N LEU A 90 16.42 6.19 3.04
CA LEU A 90 15.82 6.16 1.71
C LEU A 90 15.42 7.57 1.29
N SER A 91 15.80 7.95 0.07
CA SER A 91 15.39 9.22 -0.51
C SER A 91 13.98 9.13 -1.10
N LEU A 92 13.21 10.20 -0.99
CA LEU A 92 11.88 10.28 -1.60
C LEU A 92 11.95 10.12 -3.13
N GLY A 93 13.03 10.61 -3.77
CA GLY A 93 13.27 10.40 -5.20
C GLY A 93 13.42 8.94 -5.60
N THR A 94 14.11 8.14 -4.77
CA THR A 94 14.21 6.68 -4.99
C THR A 94 12.85 6.01 -4.90
N VAL A 95 12.05 6.36 -3.88
CA VAL A 95 10.71 5.81 -3.71
C VAL A 95 9.79 6.25 -4.85
N ALA A 96 9.86 7.51 -5.28
CA ALA A 96 9.10 8.04 -6.41
C ALA A 96 9.41 7.29 -7.71
N ARG A 97 10.68 6.99 -7.97
CA ARG A 97 11.08 6.20 -9.13
C ARG A 97 10.49 4.79 -9.09
N VAL A 98 10.58 4.11 -7.95
CA VAL A 98 10.00 2.76 -7.78
C VAL A 98 8.48 2.82 -7.94
N PHE A 99 7.82 3.77 -7.29
CA PHE A 99 6.38 3.98 -7.38
C PHE A 99 5.92 4.20 -8.83
N PHE A 100 6.63 5.05 -9.58
CA PHE A 100 6.34 5.32 -10.99
C PHE A 100 6.53 4.07 -11.87
N LEU A 101 7.62 3.32 -11.68
CA LEU A 101 7.89 2.10 -12.44
C LEU A 101 6.82 1.03 -12.17
N THR A 102 6.40 0.87 -10.92
CA THR A 102 5.32 -0.06 -10.54
C THR A 102 3.95 0.42 -11.04
N ALA A 103 3.69 1.73 -11.06
CA ALA A 103 2.44 2.30 -11.57
C ALA A 103 2.27 2.12 -13.10
N ALA A 104 3.36 1.87 -13.82
CA ALA A 104 3.33 1.58 -15.25
C ALA A 104 2.91 0.14 -15.57
N GLU A 105 2.90 -0.76 -14.58
CA GLU A 105 2.41 -2.12 -14.76
C GLU A 105 0.87 -2.13 -14.83
N PRO A 106 0.28 -2.92 -15.74
CA PRO A 106 -1.17 -2.99 -15.86
C PRO A 106 -1.77 -3.57 -14.56
N PRO A 107 -2.91 -3.04 -14.09
CA PRO A 107 -3.58 -3.59 -12.92
C PRO A 107 -4.02 -5.03 -13.20
N ALA A 108 -4.08 -5.86 -12.15
CA ALA A 108 -4.65 -7.20 -12.24
C ALA A 108 -6.13 -7.17 -12.66
N GLY A 109 -6.83 -6.07 -12.33
CA GLY A 109 -8.15 -5.74 -12.87
C GLY A 109 -9.32 -6.28 -12.05
N GLN A 110 -10.53 -6.14 -12.61
CA GLN A 110 -11.79 -6.39 -11.89
C GLN A 110 -11.92 -7.82 -11.36
N THR A 111 -11.51 -8.83 -12.12
CA THR A 111 -11.58 -10.23 -11.68
C THR A 111 -10.74 -10.46 -10.43
N ALA A 112 -9.52 -9.91 -10.39
CA ALA A 112 -8.66 -10.00 -9.21
C ALA A 112 -9.29 -9.25 -8.02
N LEU A 113 -9.91 -8.09 -8.25
CA LEU A 113 -10.62 -7.36 -7.20
C LEU A 113 -11.75 -8.22 -6.61
N ASP A 114 -12.59 -8.82 -7.45
CA ASP A 114 -13.72 -9.65 -7.01
C ASP A 114 -13.24 -10.86 -6.18
N ASP A 115 -12.15 -11.50 -6.59
CA ASP A 115 -11.53 -12.62 -5.85
C ASP A 115 -11.02 -12.18 -4.47
N LEU A 116 -10.32 -11.04 -4.40
CA LEU A 116 -9.81 -10.49 -3.14
C LEU A 116 -10.94 -10.04 -2.21
N LEU A 117 -12.02 -9.46 -2.74
CA LEU A 117 -13.23 -9.14 -1.97
C LEU A 117 -13.92 -10.41 -1.45
N GLY A 118 -13.88 -11.50 -2.23
CA GLY A 118 -14.29 -12.82 -1.77
C GLY A 118 -13.52 -13.29 -0.53
N GLN A 119 -12.21 -13.06 -0.50
CA GLN A 119 -11.35 -13.36 0.65
C GLN A 119 -11.66 -12.46 1.85
N VAL A 120 -11.85 -11.15 1.65
CA VAL A 120 -12.29 -10.23 2.71
C VAL A 120 -13.58 -10.71 3.35
N ARG A 121 -14.58 -11.08 2.53
CA ARG A 121 -15.86 -11.60 3.02
C ARG A 121 -15.68 -12.90 3.82
N SER A 122 -14.81 -13.79 3.36
CA SER A 122 -14.52 -15.03 4.08
C SER A 122 -13.87 -14.77 5.44
N ALA A 123 -12.95 -13.79 5.52
CA ALA A 123 -12.27 -13.43 6.77
C ALA A 123 -13.21 -12.80 7.80
N LEU A 124 -14.22 -12.04 7.35
CA LEU A 124 -15.23 -11.41 8.23
C LEU A 124 -16.32 -12.38 8.72
N GLY A 125 -16.46 -13.55 8.09
CA GLY A 125 -17.48 -14.55 8.44
C GLY A 125 -17.00 -15.62 9.43
N GLN A 126 -15.76 -15.54 9.91
CA GLN A 126 -15.16 -16.40 10.94
C GLN A 126 -15.29 -15.76 12.32
#